data_AF-A0AAW8KYT7-F1
#
_entry.id   AF-A0AAW8KYT7-F1
#
_cell.length_a   1.000
_cell.length_b   1.000
_cell.length_c   1.000
_cell.angle_alpha   90.00
_cell.angle_beta   90.00
_cell.angle_gamma   90.00
#
_symmetry.space_group_name_H-M   'P 1'
#
loop_
_entity.id
_entity.type
_entity.pdbx_description
1 polymer ?
#
loop_
_entity_poly.entity_id
_entity_poly.type
_entity_poly.pdbx_seq_one_letter_code
_entity_poly.pdbx_strand_id
1 'polypeptide(L)'
;MRAECREQVAKALGKRKLSAADSNRISSLYIRAQNTLARTDPDWIFKSAAERAEAIAQKTATDFAVQIAKNNQNIARDAIIKAQLQTEIYNHPKLNPVQVLMRKIAYFSDQSGIQSIEKQSQALHSRWMSLVADVFTKTQERFGMSVNKAMTDDIIRVMFGGKSDNPEITAMAKEVSAALEEMRLAFNRAGGNIKKLDNFGFMTSHDQKKVALTDQSEWVNDALAGLDRNQYVKETGELMDELELKSMLEEVYKTISTNGANKDLQVLTKQVKAPASPVGGRSKMANRHQESRALHFKDGDAWLAYQNKYGTYNEAGFHEILKNHTQRMSTEVAMMQNFGSNPRHTFESLLDEAKIKLKADPQNGLKHGEIDKQAHRAMSMYNTLDANTRAIDSTLGNVMGGLRALMVSSKLGGTTLTTFGDHASMKKVANMLGLSYTKSILPEYMKQLKQGATRDEALRFGLGITEMVGGMSRFGDADVVSSATKSGRFNARMQAFAATTMKLSG
;
A
#
# COMPACT_ATOMS: atom_id res chain seq x y z
N MET A 1 2.19 5.78 33.59
CA MET A 1 3.48 6.24 34.18
C MET A 1 3.23 7.04 35.46
N ARG A 2 3.86 6.67 36.58
CA ARG A 2 3.76 7.40 37.86
C ARG A 2 4.42 8.78 37.77
N ALA A 3 4.07 9.70 38.67
CA ALA A 3 4.59 11.08 38.66
C ALA A 3 6.11 11.13 38.82
N GLU A 4 6.65 10.37 39.75
CA GLU A 4 8.09 10.24 40.03
C GLU A 4 8.86 9.77 38.79
N CYS A 5 8.35 8.75 38.09
CA CYS A 5 8.98 8.27 36.84
C CYS A 5 9.01 9.36 35.76
N ARG A 6 7.94 10.17 35.63
CA ARG A 6 7.91 11.26 34.65
C ARG A 6 8.97 12.31 34.93
N GLU A 7 9.22 12.61 36.21
CA GLU A 7 10.22 13.59 36.62
C GLU A 7 11.64 13.11 36.33
N GLN A 8 11.94 11.86 36.70
CA GLN A 8 13.26 11.26 36.42
C GLN A 8 13.55 11.17 34.92
N VAL A 9 12.56 10.75 34.14
CA VAL A 9 12.68 10.70 32.67
C VAL A 9 12.82 12.10 32.08
N ALA A 10 12.08 13.10 32.58
CA ALA A 10 12.22 14.48 32.13
C ALA A 10 13.64 15.01 32.40
N LYS A 11 14.17 14.77 33.61
CA LYS A 11 15.54 15.13 34.00
C LYS A 11 16.58 14.45 33.09
N ALA A 12 16.45 13.16 32.83
CA ALA A 12 17.34 12.41 31.95
C ALA A 12 17.32 12.92 30.49
N LEU A 13 16.17 13.41 30.03
CA LEU A 13 16.01 14.00 28.70
C LEU A 13 16.36 15.50 28.65
N GLY A 14 16.85 16.09 29.73
CA GLY A 14 17.12 17.54 29.82
C GLY A 14 15.88 18.42 29.68
N LYS A 15 14.68 17.87 29.92
CA LYS A 15 13.41 18.57 29.81
C LYS A 15 12.93 19.02 31.19
N ARG A 16 12.41 20.25 31.28
CA ARG A 16 11.78 20.76 32.50
C ARG A 16 10.57 19.92 32.94
N LYS A 17 9.80 19.40 31.97
CA LYS A 17 8.66 18.51 32.22
C LYS A 17 8.43 17.62 31.01
N LEU A 18 8.01 16.39 31.24
CA LEU A 18 7.58 15.48 30.18
C LEU A 18 6.18 15.89 29.70
N SER A 19 6.02 16.08 28.38
CA SER A 19 4.69 16.31 27.80
C SER A 19 3.81 15.06 27.94
N ALA A 20 2.49 15.22 27.92
CA ALA A 20 1.58 14.07 27.95
C ALA A 20 1.82 13.11 26.78
N ALA A 21 2.15 13.65 25.59
CA ALA A 21 2.49 12.86 24.42
C ALA A 21 3.79 12.06 24.61
N ASP A 22 4.85 12.69 25.16
CA ASP A 22 6.10 12.00 25.47
C ASP A 22 5.90 10.92 26.55
N SER A 23 5.09 11.20 27.57
CA SER A 23 4.75 10.22 28.62
C SER A 23 4.03 9.01 28.04
N ASN A 24 3.05 9.22 27.15
CA ASN A 24 2.32 8.13 26.51
C ASN A 24 3.22 7.32 25.57
N ARG A 25 4.08 8.01 24.82
CA ARG A 25 5.04 7.38 23.90
C ARG A 25 6.08 6.52 24.62
N ILE A 26 6.61 6.99 25.74
CA ILE A 26 7.57 6.20 26.52
C ILE A 26 6.87 5.03 27.19
N SER A 27 5.63 5.22 27.67
CA SER A 27 4.84 4.10 28.24
C SER A 27 4.55 3.02 27.19
N SER A 28 4.19 3.40 25.95
CA SER A 28 3.94 2.42 24.88
C SER A 28 5.21 1.71 24.41
N LEU A 29 6.35 2.40 24.39
CA LEU A 29 7.65 1.77 24.13
C LEU A 29 8.06 0.82 25.24
N TYR A 30 7.77 1.16 26.51
CA TYR A 30 8.01 0.28 27.64
C TYR A 30 7.24 -1.03 27.53
N ILE A 31 5.93 -0.95 27.32
CA ILE A 31 5.07 -2.14 27.11
C ILE A 31 5.58 -2.97 25.93
N ARG A 32 5.95 -2.31 24.83
CA ARG A 32 6.49 -3.00 23.65
C ARG A 32 7.83 -3.68 23.95
N ALA A 33 8.74 -3.02 24.64
CA ALA A 33 10.04 -3.56 25.01
C ALA A 33 9.86 -4.79 25.90
N GLN A 34 8.94 -4.72 26.87
CA GLN A 34 8.53 -5.84 27.70
C GLN A 34 7.99 -7.02 26.87
N ASN A 35 7.02 -6.80 26.00
CA ASN A 35 6.45 -7.86 25.17
C ASN A 35 7.50 -8.47 24.22
N THR A 36 8.45 -7.66 23.74
CA THR A 36 9.54 -8.15 22.89
C THR A 36 10.47 -9.05 23.68
N LEU A 37 10.99 -8.56 24.81
CA LEU A 37 11.94 -9.29 25.64
C LEU A 37 11.30 -10.58 26.18
N ALA A 38 10.03 -10.53 26.60
CA ALA A 38 9.29 -11.71 27.03
C ALA A 38 9.23 -12.84 25.98
N ARG A 39 9.34 -12.49 24.69
CA ARG A 39 9.30 -13.44 23.59
C ARG A 39 10.68 -13.87 23.09
N THR A 40 11.67 -12.99 23.18
CA THR A 40 12.96 -13.18 22.52
C THR A 40 14.09 -13.51 23.48
N ASP A 41 13.93 -13.19 24.77
CA ASP A 41 14.93 -13.46 25.79
C ASP A 41 14.68 -14.86 26.38
N PRO A 42 15.55 -15.86 26.10
CA PRO A 42 15.35 -17.22 26.55
C PRO A 42 15.39 -17.34 28.09
N ASP A 43 16.04 -16.39 28.76
CA ASP A 43 16.17 -16.39 30.22
C ASP A 43 15.08 -15.55 30.90
N TRP A 44 14.13 -15.01 30.13
CA TRP A 44 13.12 -14.08 30.64
C TRP A 44 12.39 -14.61 31.88
N ILE A 45 12.02 -15.89 31.86
CA ILE A 45 11.29 -16.56 32.95
C ILE A 45 12.14 -16.65 34.22
N PHE A 46 13.47 -16.75 34.10
CA PHE A 46 14.39 -16.88 35.22
C PHE A 46 14.84 -15.53 35.81
N LYS A 47 14.63 -14.42 35.09
CA LYS A 47 14.96 -13.08 35.58
C LYS A 47 14.06 -12.66 36.74
N SER A 48 14.65 -12.06 37.76
CA SER A 48 13.94 -11.36 38.82
C SER A 48 13.16 -10.15 38.29
N ALA A 49 12.21 -9.64 39.08
CA ALA A 49 11.45 -8.46 38.71
C ALA A 49 12.35 -7.22 38.45
N ALA A 50 13.46 -7.10 39.19
CA ALA A 50 14.43 -6.02 39.01
C ALA A 50 15.20 -6.15 37.69
N GLU A 51 15.72 -7.33 37.38
CA GLU A 51 16.45 -7.58 36.12
C GLU A 51 15.54 -7.42 34.89
N ARG A 52 14.28 -7.86 34.98
CA ARG A 52 13.28 -7.60 33.93
C ARG A 52 13.06 -6.10 33.74
N ALA A 53 12.86 -5.36 34.83
CA ALA A 53 12.64 -3.91 34.76
C ALA A 53 13.83 -3.18 34.13
N GLU A 54 15.07 -3.58 34.48
CA GLU A 54 16.29 -3.01 33.90
C GLU A 54 16.40 -3.32 32.41
N ALA A 55 16.19 -4.57 31.99
CA ALA A 55 16.23 -4.97 30.60
C ALA A 55 15.16 -4.22 29.76
N ILE A 56 13.94 -4.09 30.28
CA ILE A 56 12.87 -3.32 29.63
C ILE A 56 13.28 -1.85 29.52
N ALA A 57 13.81 -1.25 30.59
CA ALA A 57 14.22 0.15 30.60
C ALA A 57 15.33 0.40 29.56
N GLN A 58 16.34 -0.48 29.50
CA GLN A 58 17.43 -0.37 28.52
C GLN A 58 16.90 -0.48 27.09
N LYS A 59 16.08 -1.49 26.80
CA LYS A 59 15.46 -1.66 25.48
C LYS A 59 14.55 -0.48 25.12
N THR A 60 13.79 0.04 26.08
CA THR A 60 12.94 1.23 25.90
C THR A 60 13.77 2.45 25.55
N ALA A 61 14.89 2.67 26.26
CA ALA A 61 15.80 3.76 25.99
C ALA A 61 16.42 3.65 24.59
N THR A 62 16.87 2.47 24.18
CA THR A 62 17.38 2.20 22.83
C THR A 62 16.32 2.46 21.76
N ASP A 63 15.12 1.88 21.90
CA ASP A 63 14.03 2.05 20.95
C ASP A 63 13.60 3.53 20.85
N PHE A 64 13.61 4.26 21.98
CA PHE A 64 13.30 5.68 22.03
C PHE A 64 14.37 6.54 21.36
N ALA A 65 15.65 6.25 21.59
CA ALA A 65 16.77 6.93 20.95
C ALA A 65 16.73 6.75 19.43
N VAL A 66 16.47 5.52 18.95
CA VAL A 66 16.27 5.23 17.52
C VAL A 66 15.09 6.03 16.96
N GLN A 67 13.98 6.12 17.68
CA GLN A 67 12.82 6.89 17.25
C GLN A 67 13.12 8.40 17.18
N ILE A 68 13.86 8.95 18.14
CA ILE A 68 14.30 10.36 18.13
C ILE A 68 15.22 10.61 16.94
N ALA A 69 16.25 9.77 16.75
CA ALA A 69 17.17 9.89 15.63
C ALA A 69 16.43 9.87 14.29
N LYS A 70 15.47 8.95 14.13
CA LYS A 70 14.63 8.87 12.93
C LYS A 70 13.75 10.10 12.74
N ASN A 71 13.16 10.63 13.81
CA ASN A 71 12.37 11.85 13.75
C ASN A 71 13.21 13.06 13.36
N ASN A 72 14.42 13.20 13.92
CA ASN A 72 15.34 14.28 13.56
C ASN A 72 15.79 14.18 12.11
N GLN A 73 16.09 12.96 11.63
CA GLN A 73 16.39 12.71 10.21
C GLN A 73 15.22 13.14 9.32
N ASN A 74 13.99 12.79 9.71
CA ASN A 74 12.79 13.18 8.96
C ASN A 74 12.58 14.69 8.95
N ILE A 75 12.80 15.40 10.07
CA ILE A 75 12.69 16.86 10.13
C ILE A 75 13.67 17.52 9.16
N ALA A 76 14.95 17.10 9.18
CA ALA A 76 15.96 17.64 8.29
C ALA A 76 15.64 17.37 6.82
N ARG A 77 15.24 16.13 6.50
CA ARG A 77 14.86 15.72 5.15
C ARG A 77 13.64 16.48 4.64
N ASP A 78 12.60 16.61 5.47
CA ASP A 78 11.36 17.29 5.10
C ASP A 78 11.61 18.79 4.86
N ALA A 79 12.53 19.41 5.62
CA ALA A 79 12.94 20.80 5.39
C ALA A 79 13.61 20.99 4.03
N ILE A 80 14.52 20.08 3.64
CA ILE A 80 15.17 20.10 2.32
C ILE A 80 14.14 19.92 1.21
N ILE A 81 13.28 18.92 1.33
CA ILE A 81 12.22 18.65 0.34
C ILE A 81 11.30 19.86 0.20
N LYS A 82 10.89 20.48 1.31
CA LYS A 82 10.05 21.68 1.27
C LYS A 82 10.72 22.84 0.56
N ALA A 83 12.01 23.08 0.79
CA ALA A 83 12.77 24.14 0.12
C ALA A 83 12.89 23.89 -1.39
N GLN A 84 13.14 22.64 -1.79
CA GLN A 84 13.17 22.23 -3.21
C GLN A 84 11.81 22.44 -3.88
N LEU A 85 10.73 22.00 -3.23
CA LEU A 85 9.37 22.19 -3.73
C LEU A 85 9.00 23.66 -3.86
N GLN A 86 9.35 24.51 -2.89
CA GLN A 86 9.10 25.95 -2.98
C GLN A 86 9.80 26.55 -4.20
N THR A 87 11.03 26.17 -4.46
CA THR A 87 11.77 26.61 -5.65
C THR A 87 11.07 26.14 -6.93
N GLU A 88 10.72 24.86 -7.02
CA GLU A 88 10.04 24.28 -8.18
C GLU A 88 8.67 24.94 -8.45
N ILE A 89 7.89 25.21 -7.39
CA ILE A 89 6.54 25.76 -7.44
C ILE A 89 6.52 27.23 -7.87
N TYR A 90 7.42 28.06 -7.32
CA TYR A 90 7.36 29.51 -7.51
C TYR A 90 8.28 30.05 -8.61
N ASN A 91 9.29 29.29 -9.04
CA ASN A 91 10.23 29.73 -10.08
C ASN A 91 9.96 29.09 -11.45
N HIS A 92 8.84 28.39 -11.63
CA HIS A 92 8.52 27.78 -12.91
C HIS A 92 8.18 28.87 -13.97
N PRO A 93 8.80 28.87 -15.16
CA PRO A 93 8.74 30.01 -16.09
C PRO A 93 7.38 30.21 -16.77
N LYS A 94 6.54 29.17 -16.84
CA LYS A 94 5.30 29.18 -17.64
C LYS A 94 4.01 28.85 -16.87
N LEU A 95 4.13 28.28 -15.68
CA LEU A 95 2.99 27.70 -14.96
C LEU A 95 2.83 28.43 -13.65
N ASN A 96 1.58 28.67 -13.25
CA ASN A 96 1.33 29.20 -11.92
C ASN A 96 1.60 28.12 -10.85
N PRO A 97 1.80 28.50 -9.58
CA PRO A 97 2.07 27.57 -8.48
C PRO A 97 1.10 26.38 -8.35
N VAL A 98 -0.20 26.61 -8.55
CA VAL A 98 -1.21 25.54 -8.47
C VAL A 98 -1.08 24.57 -9.65
N GLN A 99 -0.78 25.08 -10.84
CA GLN A 99 -0.53 24.26 -12.02
C GLN A 99 0.72 23.40 -11.85
N VAL A 100 1.81 23.95 -11.29
CA VAL A 100 3.02 23.19 -10.96
C VAL A 100 2.70 22.04 -10.00
N LEU A 101 1.95 22.32 -8.93
CA LEU A 101 1.50 21.29 -7.98
C LEU A 101 0.66 20.19 -8.66
N MET A 102 -0.20 20.53 -9.63
CA MET A 102 -0.93 19.53 -10.42
C MET A 102 0.02 18.62 -11.22
N ARG A 103 1.05 19.17 -11.87
CA ARG A 103 2.05 18.38 -12.63
C ARG A 103 2.93 17.56 -11.71
N LYS A 104 3.19 18.05 -10.50
CA LYS A 104 3.92 17.29 -9.48
C LYS A 104 3.16 16.04 -9.06
N ILE A 105 1.84 16.06 -9.04
CA ILE A 105 1.02 14.88 -8.71
C ILE A 105 0.92 13.92 -9.91
N ALA A 106 0.42 14.41 -11.04
CA ALA A 106 0.05 13.56 -12.17
C ALA A 106 0.74 13.99 -13.45
N TYR A 107 0.83 13.05 -14.39
CA TYR A 107 1.49 13.29 -15.67
C TYR A 107 0.67 14.20 -16.57
N PHE A 108 1.34 15.21 -17.15
CA PHE A 108 0.82 16.02 -18.26
C PHE A 108 1.77 15.92 -19.44
N SER A 109 1.23 15.72 -20.64
CA SER A 109 2.01 15.72 -21.89
C SER A 109 2.26 17.15 -22.39
N ASP A 110 2.63 18.07 -21.51
CA ASP A 110 2.76 19.51 -21.81
C ASP A 110 4.20 20.01 -21.77
N GLN A 111 5.17 19.09 -21.66
CA GLN A 111 6.61 19.40 -21.58
C GLN A 111 6.96 20.40 -20.48
N SER A 112 6.22 20.38 -19.37
CA SER A 112 6.48 21.20 -18.19
C SER A 112 7.85 20.95 -17.55
N GLY A 113 8.53 19.85 -17.87
CA GLY A 113 9.82 19.49 -17.23
C GLY A 113 9.67 19.04 -15.77
N ILE A 114 8.44 18.93 -15.27
CA ILE A 114 8.13 18.49 -13.92
C ILE A 114 7.95 16.97 -13.90
N GLN A 115 8.72 16.28 -13.06
CA GLN A 115 8.53 14.85 -12.83
C GLN A 115 7.33 14.63 -11.91
N SER A 116 6.29 13.98 -12.43
CA SER A 116 5.10 13.63 -11.64
C SER A 116 5.34 12.44 -10.71
N ILE A 117 4.78 12.50 -9.51
CA ILE A 117 4.78 11.42 -8.52
C ILE A 117 4.06 10.19 -9.06
N GLU A 118 3.00 10.36 -9.86
CA GLU A 118 2.33 9.25 -10.55
C GLU A 118 3.31 8.41 -11.38
N LYS A 119 4.15 9.03 -12.21
CA LYS A 119 5.14 8.32 -13.03
C LYS A 119 6.27 7.72 -12.21
N GLN A 120 6.72 8.40 -11.15
CA GLN A 120 7.69 7.82 -10.22
C GLN A 120 7.12 6.59 -9.50
N SER A 121 5.85 6.63 -9.09
CA SER A 121 5.15 5.48 -8.53
C SER A 121 5.04 4.34 -9.54
N GLN A 122 4.73 4.62 -10.80
CA GLN A 122 4.69 3.60 -11.87
C GLN A 122 6.07 2.98 -12.12
N ALA A 123 7.13 3.79 -12.07
CA ALA A 123 8.51 3.31 -12.23
C ALA A 123 8.94 2.41 -11.05
N LEU A 124 8.64 2.80 -9.81
CA LEU A 124 8.89 1.97 -8.62
C LEU A 124 8.11 0.66 -8.68
N HIS A 125 6.83 0.72 -9.07
CA HIS A 125 6.01 -0.47 -9.24
C HIS A 125 6.62 -1.42 -10.27
N SER A 126 6.98 -0.90 -11.44
CA SER A 126 7.58 -1.70 -12.51
C SER A 126 8.90 -2.34 -12.08
N ARG A 127 9.77 -1.58 -11.39
CA ARG A 127 11.03 -2.08 -10.82
C ARG A 127 10.82 -3.20 -9.80
N TRP A 128 9.81 -3.11 -8.94
CA TRP A 128 9.59 -4.16 -7.95
C TRP A 128 8.85 -5.35 -8.51
N MET A 129 7.93 -5.14 -9.46
CA MET A 129 7.31 -6.24 -10.20
C MET A 129 8.36 -7.01 -11.01
N SER A 130 9.40 -6.36 -11.53
CA SER A 130 10.48 -7.07 -12.23
C SER A 130 11.30 -7.98 -11.30
N LEU A 131 11.36 -7.70 -9.99
CA LEU A 131 12.03 -8.58 -9.02
C LEU A 131 11.28 -9.90 -8.80
N VAL A 132 9.99 -9.95 -9.12
CA VAL A 132 9.13 -11.13 -9.00
C VAL A 132 8.65 -11.61 -10.37
N ALA A 133 9.28 -11.16 -11.47
CA ALA A 133 8.88 -11.49 -12.84
C ALA A 133 8.86 -12.99 -13.10
N ASP A 134 9.89 -13.68 -12.64
CA ASP A 134 10.03 -15.13 -12.82
C ASP A 134 8.97 -15.87 -12.02
N VAL A 135 8.67 -15.44 -10.79
CA VAL A 135 7.58 -15.98 -9.98
C VAL A 135 6.25 -15.90 -10.73
N PHE A 136 5.91 -14.73 -11.29
CA PHE A 136 4.68 -14.56 -12.06
C PHE A 136 4.68 -15.43 -13.32
N THR A 137 5.79 -15.44 -14.06
CA THR A 137 5.89 -16.20 -15.32
C THR A 137 5.75 -17.71 -15.10
N LYS A 138 6.35 -18.24 -14.03
CA LYS A 138 6.36 -19.67 -13.71
C LYS A 138 5.07 -20.17 -13.08
N THR A 139 4.41 -19.32 -12.30
CA THR A 139 3.12 -19.67 -11.67
C THR A 139 1.93 -19.39 -12.58
N GLN A 140 2.10 -18.67 -13.70
CA GLN A 140 1.06 -18.48 -14.69
C GLN A 140 0.88 -19.72 -15.57
N GLU A 141 -0.38 -20.01 -15.88
CA GLU A 141 -0.78 -21.01 -16.84
C GLU A 141 -1.60 -20.38 -17.97
N ARG A 142 -1.79 -21.12 -19.07
CA ARG A 142 -2.66 -20.75 -20.19
C ARG A 142 -2.40 -19.32 -20.70
N PHE A 143 -1.13 -18.98 -20.95
CA PHE A 143 -0.69 -17.64 -21.40
C PHE A 143 -1.10 -16.49 -20.45
N GLY A 144 -1.15 -16.75 -19.15
CA GLY A 144 -1.55 -15.76 -18.15
C GLY A 144 -3.07 -15.60 -18.05
N MET A 145 -3.84 -16.61 -18.44
CA MET A 145 -5.30 -16.63 -18.19
C MET A 145 -5.66 -17.31 -16.87
N SER A 146 -4.76 -18.10 -16.28
CA SER A 146 -4.93 -18.75 -14.98
C SER A 146 -3.61 -18.82 -14.20
N VAL A 147 -3.68 -19.20 -12.92
CA VAL A 147 -2.51 -19.43 -12.07
C VAL A 147 -2.48 -20.89 -11.64
N ASN A 148 -1.29 -21.49 -11.59
CA ASN A 148 -1.08 -22.75 -10.92
C ASN A 148 -1.24 -22.57 -9.41
N LYS A 149 -2.47 -22.77 -8.92
CA LYS A 149 -2.81 -22.55 -7.52
C LYS A 149 -2.01 -23.43 -6.56
N ALA A 150 -1.75 -24.69 -6.92
CA ALA A 150 -0.97 -25.60 -6.09
C ALA A 150 0.46 -25.05 -5.87
N MET A 151 1.10 -24.57 -6.94
CA MET A 151 2.41 -23.94 -6.89
C MET A 151 2.41 -22.68 -6.01
N THR A 152 1.39 -21.82 -6.13
CA THR A 152 1.31 -20.61 -5.28
C THR A 152 1.00 -20.92 -3.81
N ASP A 153 0.18 -21.93 -3.53
CA ASP A 153 -0.08 -22.40 -2.18
C ASP A 153 1.21 -22.92 -1.53
N ASP A 154 2.03 -23.68 -2.27
CA ASP A 154 3.33 -24.18 -1.79
C ASP A 154 4.35 -23.06 -1.56
N ILE A 155 4.38 -22.04 -2.43
CA ILE A 155 5.19 -20.83 -2.19
C ILE A 155 4.78 -20.18 -0.87
N ILE A 156 3.48 -20.01 -0.61
CA ILE A 156 2.96 -19.44 0.63
C ILE A 156 3.39 -20.28 1.84
N ARG A 157 3.23 -21.61 1.78
CA ARG A 157 3.67 -22.51 2.85
C ARG A 157 5.14 -22.30 3.21
N VAL A 158 6.01 -22.22 2.21
CA VAL A 158 7.45 -21.96 2.43
C VAL A 158 7.69 -20.58 3.02
N MET A 159 6.99 -19.55 2.55
CA MET A 159 7.11 -18.19 3.11
C MET A 159 6.73 -18.11 4.59
N PHE A 160 5.80 -18.96 5.04
CA PHE A 160 5.43 -19.10 6.46
C PHE A 160 6.34 -20.06 7.26
N GLY A 161 7.50 -20.45 6.71
CA GLY A 161 8.49 -21.29 7.40
C GLY A 161 8.35 -22.78 7.17
N GLY A 162 7.42 -23.20 6.29
CA GLY A 162 7.33 -24.57 5.81
C GLY A 162 8.54 -24.99 4.97
N LYS A 163 8.72 -26.30 4.81
CA LYS A 163 9.75 -26.89 3.93
C LYS A 163 9.11 -27.32 2.62
N SER A 164 9.88 -27.28 1.53
CA SER A 164 9.49 -27.85 0.24
C SER A 164 10.68 -28.61 -0.33
N ASP A 165 10.43 -29.80 -0.87
CA ASP A 165 11.43 -30.60 -1.57
C ASP A 165 11.65 -30.10 -3.01
N ASN A 166 10.79 -29.18 -3.49
CA ASN A 166 10.96 -28.54 -4.79
C ASN A 166 11.85 -27.29 -4.65
N PRO A 167 13.10 -27.32 -5.17
CA PRO A 167 14.01 -26.18 -5.05
C PRO A 167 13.50 -24.92 -5.76
N GLU A 168 12.63 -25.07 -6.77
CA GLU A 168 12.02 -23.95 -7.48
C GLU A 168 11.01 -23.19 -6.60
N ILE A 169 10.20 -23.90 -5.81
CA ILE A 169 9.28 -23.29 -4.83
C ILE A 169 10.07 -22.49 -3.79
N THR A 170 11.15 -23.08 -3.25
CA THR A 170 12.01 -22.41 -2.28
C THR A 170 12.67 -21.15 -2.86
N ALA A 171 13.14 -21.22 -4.11
CA ALA A 171 13.73 -20.09 -4.79
C ALA A 171 12.71 -18.95 -4.99
N MET A 172 11.50 -19.26 -5.49
CA MET A 172 10.45 -18.25 -5.68
C MET A 172 9.98 -17.64 -4.36
N ALA A 173 9.82 -18.43 -3.30
CA ALA A 173 9.48 -17.91 -1.96
C ALA A 173 10.53 -16.91 -1.45
N LYS A 174 11.82 -17.18 -1.72
CA LYS A 174 12.94 -16.28 -1.40
C LYS A 174 12.90 -15.00 -2.24
N GLU A 175 12.63 -15.09 -3.54
CA GLU A 175 12.49 -13.92 -4.44
C GLU A 175 11.37 -12.99 -3.96
N VAL A 176 10.18 -13.53 -3.66
CA VAL A 176 9.07 -12.74 -3.14
C VAL A 176 9.46 -12.10 -1.80
N SER A 177 10.05 -12.86 -0.87
CA SER A 177 10.50 -12.35 0.42
C SER A 177 11.53 -11.21 0.27
N ALA A 178 12.46 -11.33 -0.67
CA ALA A 178 13.46 -10.30 -0.95
C ALA A 178 12.83 -9.03 -1.55
N ALA A 179 11.86 -9.17 -2.46
CA ALA A 179 11.14 -8.04 -3.03
C ALA A 179 10.37 -7.26 -1.95
N LEU A 180 9.69 -7.97 -1.05
CA LEU A 180 8.95 -7.36 0.07
C LEU A 180 9.88 -6.65 1.06
N GLU A 181 11.05 -7.22 1.33
CA GLU A 181 12.05 -6.58 2.18
C GLU A 181 12.62 -5.32 1.52
N GLU A 182 12.89 -5.32 0.21
CA GLU A 182 13.32 -4.11 -0.50
C GLU A 182 12.23 -3.03 -0.48
N MET A 183 10.95 -3.38 -0.63
CA MET A 183 9.84 -2.42 -0.48
C MET A 183 9.80 -1.82 0.95
N ARG A 184 9.95 -2.66 1.98
CA ARG A 184 9.99 -2.24 3.39
C ARG A 184 11.15 -1.28 3.65
N LEU A 185 12.34 -1.63 3.17
CA LEU A 185 13.54 -0.81 3.32
C LEU A 185 13.42 0.49 2.53
N ALA A 186 12.86 0.48 1.33
CA ALA A 186 12.60 1.68 0.55
C ALA A 186 11.64 2.65 1.26
N PHE A 187 10.58 2.12 1.88
CA PHE A 187 9.66 2.90 2.72
C PHE A 187 10.40 3.54 3.90
N ASN A 188 11.29 2.79 4.56
CA ASN A 188 12.08 3.32 5.66
C ASN A 188 13.11 4.37 5.22
N ARG A 189 13.76 4.18 4.07
CA ARG A 189 14.64 5.18 3.45
C ARG A 189 13.89 6.47 3.11
N ALA A 190 12.62 6.34 2.67
CA ALA A 190 11.73 7.47 2.39
C ALA A 190 11.14 8.14 3.64
N GLY A 191 11.55 7.76 4.85
CA GLY A 191 11.18 8.42 6.10
C GLY A 191 10.22 7.63 6.99
N GLY A 192 9.74 6.48 6.53
CA GLY A 192 8.97 5.54 7.34
C GLY A 192 9.80 4.78 8.37
N ASN A 193 9.13 3.94 9.18
CA ASN A 193 9.77 3.07 10.16
C ASN A 193 9.01 1.74 10.35
N ILE A 194 8.83 1.00 9.26
CA ILE A 194 8.27 -0.35 9.28
C ILE A 194 9.27 -1.28 9.96
N LYS A 195 8.83 -1.96 11.01
CA LYS A 195 9.63 -2.98 11.70
C LYS A 195 9.64 -4.27 10.90
N LYS A 196 10.71 -5.06 11.04
CA LYS A 196 10.76 -6.40 10.47
C LYS A 196 9.96 -7.35 11.37
N LEU A 197 9.19 -8.24 10.74
CA LEU A 197 8.47 -9.32 11.42
C LEU A 197 9.11 -10.63 10.98
N ASP A 198 9.54 -11.44 11.94
CA ASP A 198 10.24 -12.71 11.65
C ASP A 198 9.30 -13.72 10.97
N ASN A 199 8.02 -13.72 11.34
CA ASN A 199 6.96 -14.55 10.75
C ASN A 199 6.06 -13.76 9.78
N PHE A 200 6.63 -12.84 8.99
CA PHE A 200 5.82 -12.03 8.07
C PHE A 200 5.08 -12.90 7.02
N GLY A 201 5.70 -13.97 6.52
CA GLY A 201 5.10 -14.81 5.48
C GLY A 201 4.60 -13.99 4.29
N PHE A 202 3.29 -14.02 4.04
CA PHE A 202 2.63 -13.25 2.97
C PHE A 202 1.67 -12.17 3.51
N MET A 203 1.12 -11.31 2.64
CA MET A 203 0.27 -10.19 3.05
C MET A 203 -1.15 -10.69 3.28
N THR A 204 -1.69 -10.56 4.48
CA THR A 204 -3.09 -10.88 4.75
C THR A 204 -4.01 -9.80 4.16
N SER A 205 -4.95 -10.22 3.32
CA SER A 205 -5.98 -9.39 2.69
C SER A 205 -7.34 -9.76 3.26
N HIS A 206 -8.20 -8.80 3.54
CA HIS A 206 -9.56 -9.10 4.01
C HIS A 206 -10.58 -8.66 2.98
N ASP A 207 -11.53 -9.54 2.66
CA ASP A 207 -12.76 -9.15 2.00
C ASP A 207 -13.73 -8.67 3.08
N GLN A 208 -13.90 -7.35 3.17
CA GLN A 208 -14.76 -6.73 4.19
C GLN A 208 -16.18 -7.30 4.15
N LYS A 209 -16.72 -7.64 2.98
CA LYS A 209 -18.10 -8.15 2.87
C LYS A 209 -18.19 -9.57 3.37
N LYS A 210 -17.24 -10.44 3.02
CA LYS A 210 -17.20 -11.81 3.56
C LYS A 210 -17.15 -11.78 5.08
N VAL A 211 -16.30 -10.92 5.64
CA VAL A 211 -16.20 -10.75 7.10
C VAL A 211 -17.49 -10.17 7.69
N ALA A 212 -18.08 -9.13 7.10
CA ALA A 212 -19.30 -8.51 7.61
C ALA A 212 -20.56 -9.38 7.49
N LEU A 213 -20.57 -10.35 6.57
CA LEU A 213 -21.65 -11.33 6.40
C LEU A 213 -21.49 -12.57 7.30
N THR A 214 -20.34 -12.72 7.95
CA THR A 214 -20.06 -13.84 8.88
C THR A 214 -20.45 -13.42 10.29
N ASP A 215 -21.04 -14.32 11.08
CA ASP A 215 -21.26 -14.06 12.49
C ASP A 215 -19.92 -13.79 13.21
N GLN A 216 -19.88 -12.77 14.08
CA GLN A 216 -18.65 -12.35 14.74
C GLN A 216 -18.00 -13.50 15.52
N SER A 217 -18.81 -14.30 16.23
CA SER A 217 -18.32 -15.45 17.01
C SER A 217 -17.69 -16.52 16.11
N GLU A 218 -18.28 -16.78 14.94
CA GLU A 218 -17.73 -17.69 13.94
C GLU A 218 -16.37 -17.18 13.44
N TRP A 219 -16.28 -15.92 13.01
CA TRP A 219 -15.02 -15.34 12.53
C TRP A 219 -13.93 -15.37 13.61
N VAL A 220 -14.27 -15.05 14.86
CA VAL A 220 -13.31 -15.05 15.97
C VAL A 220 -12.78 -16.46 16.24
N ASN A 221 -13.65 -17.47 16.26
CA ASN A 221 -13.26 -18.86 16.49
C ASN A 221 -12.37 -19.39 15.35
N ASP A 222 -12.73 -19.08 14.10
CA ASP A 222 -11.96 -19.50 12.93
C ASP A 222 -10.59 -18.83 12.88
N ALA A 223 -10.52 -17.53 13.16
CA ALA A 223 -9.25 -16.83 13.30
C ALA A 223 -8.42 -17.50 14.39
N LEU A 224 -8.97 -17.67 15.59
CA LEU A 224 -8.29 -18.24 16.76
C LEU A 224 -7.65 -19.61 16.47
N ALA A 225 -8.30 -20.47 15.69
CA ALA A 225 -7.79 -21.81 15.35
C ALA A 225 -6.50 -21.79 14.50
N GLY A 226 -6.30 -20.74 13.72
CA GLY A 226 -5.16 -20.57 12.81
C GLY A 226 -3.99 -19.77 13.37
N LEU A 227 -4.16 -19.13 14.53
CA LEU A 227 -3.17 -18.21 15.10
C LEU A 227 -2.09 -18.93 15.92
N ASP A 228 -0.87 -18.38 15.88
CA ASP A 228 0.21 -18.75 16.80
C ASP A 228 -0.02 -18.05 18.14
N ARG A 229 -0.49 -18.82 19.14
CA ARG A 229 -0.80 -18.32 20.50
C ARG A 229 0.42 -17.69 21.19
N ASN A 230 1.64 -18.08 20.82
CA ASN A 230 2.86 -17.55 21.41
C ASN A 230 3.15 -16.09 21.02
N GLN A 231 2.40 -15.56 20.05
CA GLN A 231 2.56 -14.19 19.57
C GLN A 231 1.81 -13.17 20.44
N TYR A 232 0.86 -13.64 21.25
CA TYR A 232 -0.10 -12.83 21.99
C TYR A 232 0.29 -12.75 23.47
N VAL A 233 0.97 -11.67 23.83
CA VAL A 233 1.55 -11.45 25.16
C VAL A 233 0.91 -10.23 25.80
N LYS A 234 0.49 -10.36 27.06
CA LYS A 234 -0.02 -9.29 27.91
C LYS A 234 1.07 -8.28 28.21
N GLU A 235 0.69 -7.10 28.70
CA GLU A 235 1.65 -6.11 29.20
C GLU A 235 2.52 -6.66 30.33
N THR A 236 2.11 -7.71 31.04
CA THR A 236 2.91 -8.36 32.09
C THR A 236 4.04 -9.23 31.54
N GLY A 237 4.03 -9.54 30.24
CA GLY A 237 4.93 -10.51 29.61
C GLY A 237 4.40 -11.95 29.63
N GLU A 238 3.23 -12.20 30.24
CA GLU A 238 2.54 -13.50 30.20
C GLU A 238 1.74 -13.65 28.91
N LEU A 239 1.47 -14.89 28.49
CA LEU A 239 0.59 -15.13 27.34
C LEU A 239 -0.84 -14.67 27.64
N MET A 240 -1.52 -14.13 26.62
CA MET A 240 -2.95 -13.85 26.69
C MET A 240 -3.73 -15.15 26.86
N ASP A 241 -4.70 -15.14 27.77
CA ASP A 241 -5.66 -16.24 27.86
C ASP A 241 -6.64 -16.21 26.67
N GLU A 242 -7.48 -17.24 26.57
CA GLU A 242 -8.40 -17.33 25.45
C GLU A 242 -9.45 -16.22 25.43
N LEU A 243 -9.94 -15.80 26.58
CA LEU A 243 -10.98 -14.78 26.67
C LEU A 243 -10.42 -13.43 26.23
N GLU A 244 -9.23 -13.07 26.72
CA GLU A 244 -8.52 -11.85 26.32
C GLU A 244 -8.22 -11.83 24.81
N LEU A 245 -7.76 -12.96 24.27
CA LEU A 245 -7.47 -13.07 22.84
C LEU A 245 -8.75 -12.96 22.01
N LYS A 246 -9.86 -13.59 22.44
CA LYS A 246 -11.17 -13.45 21.79
C LYS A 246 -11.65 -12.00 21.81
N SER A 247 -11.57 -11.29 22.94
CA SER A 247 -11.93 -9.88 23.01
C SER A 247 -11.08 -8.98 22.09
N MET A 248 -9.78 -9.26 21.96
CA MET A 248 -8.94 -8.55 20.98
C MET A 248 -9.40 -8.83 19.55
N LEU A 249 -9.67 -10.10 19.22
CA LEU A 249 -10.16 -10.51 17.90
C LEU A 249 -11.53 -9.92 17.58
N GLU A 250 -12.42 -9.73 18.55
CA GLU A 250 -13.68 -9.02 18.36
C GLU A 250 -13.49 -7.57 17.91
N GLU A 251 -12.48 -6.87 18.44
CA GLU A 251 -12.13 -5.51 18.00
C GLU A 251 -11.49 -5.49 16.61
N VAL A 252 -10.71 -6.52 16.28
CA VAL A 252 -10.17 -6.72 14.92
C VAL A 252 -11.32 -6.96 13.94
N TYR A 253 -12.26 -7.85 14.28
CA TYR A 253 -13.47 -8.10 13.50
C TYR A 253 -14.23 -6.81 13.22
N LYS A 254 -14.55 -6.02 14.25
CA LYS A 254 -15.25 -4.72 14.09
C LYS A 254 -14.51 -3.80 13.14
N THR A 255 -13.19 -3.78 13.20
CA THR A 255 -12.37 -2.93 12.33
C THR A 255 -12.42 -3.39 10.88
N ILE A 256 -12.34 -4.70 10.63
CA ILE A 256 -12.40 -5.25 9.28
C ILE A 256 -13.82 -5.13 8.70
N SER A 257 -14.84 -5.58 9.44
CA SER A 257 -16.24 -5.60 8.99
C SER A 257 -16.82 -4.21 8.77
N THR A 258 -16.26 -3.17 9.38
CA THR A 258 -16.67 -1.76 9.14
C THR A 258 -15.74 -1.00 8.21
N ASN A 259 -14.73 -1.66 7.63
CA ASN A 259 -13.66 -1.01 6.87
C ASN A 259 -13.03 0.19 7.62
N GLY A 260 -12.81 0.03 8.92
CA GLY A 260 -12.24 1.04 9.81
C GLY A 260 -13.19 2.14 10.27
N ALA A 261 -14.45 2.16 9.83
CA ALA A 261 -15.41 3.19 10.23
C ALA A 261 -15.68 3.20 11.76
N ASN A 262 -15.50 2.05 12.43
CA ASN A 262 -15.53 1.98 13.90
C ASN A 262 -14.49 2.93 14.56
N LYS A 263 -13.30 3.09 13.96
CA LYS A 263 -12.26 4.00 14.48
C LYS A 263 -12.61 5.46 14.19
N ASP A 264 -13.20 5.75 13.04
CA ASP A 264 -13.69 7.10 12.72
C ASP A 264 -14.82 7.52 13.67
N LEU A 265 -15.72 6.59 14.01
CA LEU A 265 -16.78 6.82 14.98
C LEU A 265 -16.22 7.17 16.37
N GLN A 266 -15.18 6.47 16.83
CA GLN A 266 -14.51 6.77 18.11
C GLN A 266 -13.88 8.18 18.15
N VAL A 267 -13.40 8.68 17.00
CA VAL A 267 -12.89 10.05 16.88
C VAL A 267 -14.03 11.07 16.95
N LEU A 268 -15.13 10.82 16.24
CA LEU A 268 -16.30 11.70 16.23
C LEU A 268 -16.94 11.83 17.62
N THR A 269 -17.02 10.72 18.37
CA THR A 269 -17.61 10.70 19.72
C THR A 269 -16.67 11.22 20.81
N LYS A 270 -15.48 11.74 20.45
CA LYS A 270 -14.43 12.24 21.36
C LYS A 270 -13.96 11.24 22.42
N GLN A 271 -14.28 9.95 22.26
CA GLN A 271 -13.86 8.90 23.19
C GLN A 271 -12.35 8.64 23.12
N VAL A 272 -11.68 9.09 22.04
CA VAL A 272 -10.23 9.07 21.92
C VAL A 272 -9.74 10.42 21.38
N LYS A 273 -8.74 11.04 22.01
CA LYS A 273 -7.99 12.17 21.41
C LYS A 273 -7.21 11.64 20.21
N ALA A 274 -7.80 11.77 19.02
CA ALA A 274 -7.25 11.47 17.69
C ALA A 274 -5.87 10.77 17.65
N PRO A 275 -5.81 9.43 17.76
CA PRO A 275 -4.85 8.68 16.99
C PRO A 275 -5.38 8.67 15.56
N ALA A 276 -4.60 9.19 14.62
CA ALA A 276 -5.01 9.24 13.23
C ALA A 276 -5.31 7.80 12.74
N SER A 277 -6.56 7.55 12.37
CA SER A 277 -6.99 6.24 11.86
C SER A 277 -6.02 5.76 10.78
N PRO A 278 -5.44 4.54 10.88
CA PRO A 278 -4.64 3.95 9.81
C PRO A 278 -5.47 3.81 8.52
N VAL A 279 -6.79 3.63 8.69
CA VAL A 279 -7.79 3.48 7.63
C VAL A 279 -8.45 4.84 7.42
N GLY A 280 -7.74 5.80 6.80
CA GLY A 280 -8.32 7.14 6.62
C GLY A 280 -7.48 8.20 5.94
N GLY A 281 -6.27 7.88 5.45
CA GLY A 281 -5.44 8.80 4.67
C GLY A 281 -4.92 10.06 5.40
N ARG A 282 -5.41 10.35 6.62
CA ARG A 282 -5.07 11.52 7.44
C ARG A 282 -3.95 11.28 8.45
N SER A 283 -3.55 10.03 8.66
CA SER A 283 -2.36 9.72 9.45
C SER A 283 -1.08 10.06 8.68
N LYS A 284 -0.05 10.49 9.42
CA LYS A 284 1.28 10.73 8.86
C LYS A 284 1.74 9.47 8.13
N MET A 285 2.02 9.59 6.83
CA MET A 285 2.31 8.43 5.97
C MET A 285 3.46 7.57 6.51
N ALA A 286 4.52 8.21 7.03
CA ALA A 286 5.65 7.51 7.67
C ALA A 286 5.26 6.57 8.83
N ASN A 287 4.05 6.71 9.38
CA ASN A 287 3.53 5.91 10.49
C ASN A 287 2.54 4.82 10.05
N ARG A 288 2.10 4.77 8.77
CA ARG A 288 1.00 3.88 8.32
C ARG A 288 1.23 2.38 8.53
N HIS A 289 2.49 1.93 8.58
CA HIS A 289 2.86 0.52 8.76
C HIS A 289 3.61 0.26 10.07
N GLN A 290 3.43 1.12 11.08
CA GLN A 290 4.10 0.96 12.39
C GLN A 290 3.30 0.10 13.38
N GLU A 291 2.03 -0.16 13.10
CA GLU A 291 1.21 -1.05 13.91
C GLU A 291 1.65 -2.50 13.72
N SER A 292 1.62 -3.29 14.81
CA SER A 292 1.87 -4.72 14.73
C SER A 292 0.78 -5.40 13.92
N ARG A 293 1.15 -6.44 13.16
CA ARG A 293 0.17 -7.31 12.52
C ARG A 293 -0.72 -7.90 13.62
N ALA A 294 -2.04 -7.81 13.47
CA ALA A 294 -2.97 -8.32 14.49
C ALA A 294 -3.13 -9.85 14.41
N LEU A 295 -3.12 -10.40 13.19
CA LEU A 295 -3.27 -11.83 12.91
C LEU A 295 -1.91 -12.44 12.60
N HIS A 296 -1.35 -13.19 13.55
CA HIS A 296 -0.12 -13.97 13.37
C HIS A 296 -0.47 -15.44 13.17
N PHE A 297 -0.48 -15.90 11.92
CA PHE A 297 -0.77 -17.30 11.59
C PHE A 297 0.38 -18.21 11.98
N LYS A 298 0.05 -19.42 12.45
CA LYS A 298 1.03 -20.43 12.88
C LYS A 298 1.81 -21.06 11.72
N ASP A 299 1.20 -21.13 10.55
CA ASP A 299 1.77 -21.69 9.33
C ASP A 299 1.03 -21.19 8.08
N GLY A 300 1.50 -21.62 6.91
CA GLY A 300 0.90 -21.24 5.64
C GLY A 300 -0.46 -21.88 5.40
N ASP A 301 -0.73 -23.06 5.93
CA ASP A 301 -2.04 -23.72 5.77
C ASP A 301 -3.14 -22.99 6.54
N ALA A 302 -2.84 -22.52 7.75
CA ALA A 302 -3.72 -21.66 8.53
C ALA A 302 -4.00 -20.34 7.81
N TRP A 303 -2.96 -19.73 7.20
CA TRP A 303 -3.13 -18.53 6.40
C TRP A 303 -4.00 -18.78 5.16
N LEU A 304 -3.76 -19.87 4.43
CA LEU A 304 -4.53 -20.26 3.23
C LEU A 304 -5.99 -20.52 3.57
N ALA A 305 -6.26 -21.28 4.65
CA ALA A 305 -7.62 -21.56 5.12
C ALA A 305 -8.37 -20.27 5.49
N TYR A 306 -7.71 -19.39 6.25
CA TYR A 306 -8.28 -18.09 6.62
C TYR A 306 -8.58 -17.23 5.39
N GLN A 307 -7.65 -17.14 4.45
CA GLN A 307 -7.78 -16.30 3.27
C GLN A 307 -8.81 -16.81 2.26
N ASN A 308 -8.99 -18.12 2.15
CA ASN A 308 -10.06 -18.72 1.35
C ASN A 308 -11.44 -18.29 1.88
N LYS A 309 -11.61 -18.24 3.21
CA LYS A 309 -12.90 -17.91 3.83
C LYS A 309 -13.17 -16.41 3.95
N TYR A 310 -12.16 -15.63 4.36
CA TYR A 310 -12.32 -14.22 4.75
C TYR A 310 -11.50 -13.24 3.92
N GLY A 311 -10.63 -13.74 3.04
CA GLY A 311 -9.75 -12.93 2.22
C GLY A 311 -10.16 -12.86 0.75
N THR A 312 -9.25 -12.30 -0.03
CA THR A 312 -9.36 -12.19 -1.50
C THR A 312 -8.49 -13.24 -2.20
N TYR A 313 -8.00 -14.24 -1.46
CA TYR A 313 -7.17 -15.30 -2.04
C TYR A 313 -8.05 -16.34 -2.74
N ASN A 314 -8.18 -16.21 -4.06
CA ASN A 314 -8.82 -17.16 -4.96
C ASN A 314 -7.78 -17.72 -5.96
N GLU A 315 -8.21 -18.26 -7.11
CA GLU A 315 -7.30 -18.80 -8.14
C GLU A 315 -6.22 -17.79 -8.59
N ALA A 316 -6.54 -16.49 -8.72
CA ALA A 316 -5.57 -15.44 -9.07
C ALA A 316 -5.07 -14.63 -7.87
N GLY A 317 -5.50 -14.99 -6.66
CA GLY A 317 -5.33 -14.19 -5.45
C GLY A 317 -3.88 -13.91 -5.07
N PHE A 318 -2.97 -14.85 -5.36
CA PHE A 318 -1.53 -14.65 -5.11
C PHE A 318 -0.96 -13.44 -5.86
N HIS A 319 -1.17 -13.41 -7.19
CA HIS A 319 -0.69 -12.33 -8.06
C HIS A 319 -1.33 -10.99 -7.72
N GLU A 320 -2.64 -11.00 -7.46
CA GLU A 320 -3.38 -9.79 -7.14
C GLU A 320 -2.92 -9.16 -5.81
N ILE A 321 -2.81 -9.96 -4.75
CA ILE A 321 -2.37 -9.47 -3.43
C ILE A 321 -0.97 -8.85 -3.53
N LEU A 322 -0.04 -9.54 -4.21
CA LEU A 322 1.33 -9.06 -4.36
C LEU A 322 1.41 -7.79 -5.23
N LYS A 323 0.68 -7.74 -6.34
CA LYS A 323 0.62 -6.53 -7.20
C LYS A 323 0.00 -5.36 -6.44
N ASN A 324 -1.11 -5.56 -5.76
CA ASN A 324 -1.80 -4.49 -5.02
C ASN A 324 -0.91 -3.96 -3.87
N HIS A 325 -0.22 -4.86 -3.16
CA HIS A 325 0.77 -4.45 -2.16
C HIS A 325 1.91 -3.63 -2.80
N THR A 326 2.45 -4.09 -3.93
CA THR A 326 3.51 -3.41 -4.67
C THR A 326 3.07 -2.02 -5.11
N GLN A 327 1.86 -1.89 -5.65
CA GLN A 327 1.29 -0.61 -6.09
C GLN A 327 1.15 0.36 -4.92
N ARG A 328 0.59 -0.10 -3.79
CA ARG A 328 0.46 0.71 -2.57
C ARG A 328 1.81 1.20 -2.08
N MET A 329 2.77 0.28 -1.90
CA MET A 329 4.12 0.63 -1.43
C MET A 329 4.80 1.62 -2.39
N SER A 330 4.59 1.46 -3.70
CA SER A 330 5.22 2.30 -4.72
C SER A 330 4.69 3.72 -4.66
N THR A 331 3.38 3.86 -4.51
CA THR A 331 2.73 5.16 -4.37
C THR A 331 3.13 5.84 -3.07
N GLU A 332 3.14 5.12 -1.95
CA GLU A 332 3.56 5.69 -0.65
C GLU A 332 5.02 6.12 -0.64
N VAL A 333 5.92 5.32 -1.20
CA VAL A 333 7.34 5.67 -1.32
C VAL A 333 7.52 6.88 -2.24
N ALA A 334 6.87 6.91 -3.41
CA ALA A 334 6.95 8.06 -4.32
C ALA A 334 6.42 9.35 -3.67
N MET A 335 5.30 9.28 -2.95
CA MET A 335 4.75 10.42 -2.21
C MET A 335 5.71 10.90 -1.12
N MET A 336 6.27 9.99 -0.32
CA MET A 336 7.22 10.36 0.73
C MET A 336 8.57 10.86 0.19
N GLN A 337 9.00 10.38 -0.98
CA GLN A 337 10.19 10.89 -1.67
C GLN A 337 10.02 12.34 -2.13
N ASN A 338 8.80 12.75 -2.50
CA ASN A 338 8.53 14.07 -3.06
C ASN A 338 7.97 15.08 -2.07
N PHE A 339 7.20 14.66 -1.07
CA PHE A 339 6.52 15.56 -0.12
C PHE A 339 6.94 15.35 1.34
N GLY A 340 7.92 14.48 1.59
CA GLY A 340 8.45 14.22 2.92
C GLY A 340 7.61 13.24 3.74
N SER A 341 7.86 13.18 5.04
CA SER A 341 7.28 12.17 5.93
C SER A 341 5.77 12.30 6.17
N ASN A 342 5.17 13.46 5.84
CA ASN A 342 3.72 13.68 5.82
C ASN A 342 3.25 14.31 4.49
N PRO A 343 3.16 13.52 3.41
CA PRO A 343 2.87 14.03 2.07
C PRO A 343 1.59 14.87 1.97
N ARG A 344 0.52 14.45 2.66
CA ARG A 344 -0.76 15.13 2.60
C ARG A 344 -0.71 16.52 3.22
N HIS A 345 -0.16 16.61 4.42
CA HIS A 345 -0.01 17.89 5.11
C HIS A 345 0.88 18.85 4.31
N THR A 346 2.01 18.36 3.78
CA THR A 346 2.91 19.16 2.93
C THR A 346 2.17 19.67 1.69
N PHE A 347 1.46 18.78 0.99
CA PHE A 347 0.72 19.15 -0.22
C PHE A 347 -0.40 20.16 0.06
N GLU A 348 -1.24 19.91 1.07
CA GLU A 348 -2.33 20.82 1.46
C GLU A 348 -1.76 22.20 1.85
N SER A 349 -0.67 22.23 2.63
CA SER A 349 -0.01 23.48 3.01
C SER A 349 0.51 24.27 1.81
N LEU A 350 1.20 23.59 0.87
CA LEU A 350 1.72 24.24 -0.34
C LEU A 350 0.61 24.71 -1.27
N LEU A 351 -0.48 23.93 -1.39
CA LEU A 351 -1.63 24.28 -2.19
C LEU A 351 -2.37 25.50 -1.62
N ASP A 352 -2.57 25.54 -0.31
CA ASP A 352 -3.18 26.69 0.36
C ASP A 352 -2.30 27.94 0.27
N GLU A 353 -0.99 27.80 0.47
CA GLU A 353 -0.03 28.90 0.28
C GLU A 353 -0.08 29.45 -1.16
N ALA A 354 -0.04 28.56 -2.16
CA ALA A 354 -0.14 28.91 -3.57
C ALA A 354 -1.46 29.63 -3.90
N LYS A 355 -2.58 29.12 -3.37
CA LYS A 355 -3.92 29.70 -3.54
C LYS A 355 -3.99 31.11 -2.93
N ILE A 356 -3.50 31.28 -1.69
CA ILE A 356 -3.49 32.58 -0.99
C ILE A 356 -2.65 33.59 -1.77
N LYS A 357 -1.41 33.22 -2.16
CA LYS A 357 -0.52 34.11 -2.91
C LYS A 357 -1.11 34.54 -4.25
N LEU A 358 -1.71 33.61 -5.00
CA LEU A 358 -2.37 33.94 -6.27
C LEU A 358 -3.56 34.87 -6.09
N LYS A 359 -4.36 34.68 -5.05
CA LYS A 359 -5.53 35.54 -4.78
C LYS A 359 -5.16 36.92 -4.21
N ALA A 360 -4.05 37.00 -3.49
CA ALA A 360 -3.53 38.24 -2.92
C ALA A 360 -2.91 39.18 -3.98
N ASP A 361 -2.53 38.64 -5.14
CA ASP A 361 -2.11 39.44 -6.29
C ASP A 361 -3.30 40.20 -6.90
N PRO A 362 -3.30 41.55 -6.89
CA PRO A 362 -4.38 42.36 -7.45
C PRO A 362 -4.68 42.06 -8.93
N GLN A 363 -3.69 41.61 -9.71
CA GLN A 363 -3.88 41.24 -11.13
C GLN A 363 -4.82 40.04 -11.31
N ASN A 364 -4.99 39.23 -10.27
CA ASN A 364 -5.87 38.06 -10.27
C ASN A 364 -7.24 38.32 -9.60
N GLY A 365 -7.60 39.58 -9.29
CA GLY A 365 -8.83 39.92 -8.58
C GLY A 365 -10.11 39.34 -9.21
N LEU A 366 -10.17 39.20 -10.54
CA LEU A 366 -11.31 38.61 -11.26
C LEU A 366 -11.21 37.08 -11.42
N LYS A 367 -10.08 36.46 -11.07
CA LYS A 367 -9.77 35.04 -11.31
C LYS A 367 -9.90 34.17 -10.07
N HIS A 368 -10.38 34.69 -8.94
CA HIS A 368 -10.47 33.96 -7.68
C HIS A 368 -11.24 32.63 -7.82
N GLY A 369 -12.36 32.64 -8.54
CA GLY A 369 -13.14 31.42 -8.79
C GLY A 369 -12.41 30.39 -9.67
N GLU A 370 -11.58 30.82 -10.62
CA GLU A 370 -10.75 29.92 -11.42
C GLU A 370 -9.61 29.32 -10.59
N ILE A 371 -8.97 30.12 -9.73
CA ILE A 371 -7.94 29.67 -8.80
C ILE A 371 -8.51 28.61 -7.85
N ASP A 372 -9.72 28.83 -7.32
CA ASP A 372 -10.39 27.85 -6.48
C ASP A 372 -10.67 26.55 -7.24
N LYS A 373 -11.20 26.63 -8.47
CA LYS A 373 -11.42 25.43 -9.31
C LYS A 373 -10.12 24.66 -9.57
N GLN A 374 -9.02 25.37 -9.85
CA GLN A 374 -7.69 24.75 -10.03
C GLN A 374 -7.21 24.07 -8.74
N ALA A 375 -7.37 24.71 -7.59
CA ALA A 375 -6.98 24.14 -6.30
C ALA A 375 -7.81 22.90 -5.95
N HIS A 376 -9.13 22.93 -6.15
CA HIS A 376 -9.99 21.76 -5.96
C HIS A 376 -9.59 20.61 -6.88
N ARG A 377 -9.24 20.91 -8.15
CA ARG A 377 -8.73 19.91 -9.09
C ARG A 377 -7.40 19.32 -8.62
N ALA A 378 -6.45 20.13 -8.18
CA ALA A 378 -5.17 19.67 -7.65
C ALA A 378 -5.38 18.75 -6.43
N MET A 379 -6.30 19.11 -5.54
CA MET A 379 -6.65 18.29 -4.38
C MET A 379 -7.35 16.98 -4.77
N SER A 380 -8.22 17.00 -5.78
CA SER A 380 -8.84 15.80 -6.33
C SER A 380 -7.82 14.85 -6.95
N MET A 381 -6.83 15.39 -7.66
CA MET A 381 -5.70 14.61 -8.21
C MET A 381 -4.87 13.98 -7.09
N TYR A 382 -4.56 14.75 -6.03
CA TYR A 382 -3.88 14.21 -4.85
C TYR A 382 -4.67 13.07 -4.22
N ASN A 383 -5.97 13.27 -3.99
CA ASN A 383 -6.86 12.27 -3.41
C ASN A 383 -6.95 11.01 -4.26
N THR A 384 -6.96 11.15 -5.59
CA THR A 384 -6.98 10.02 -6.53
C THR A 384 -5.68 9.22 -6.43
N LEU A 385 -4.53 9.89 -6.35
CA LEU A 385 -3.25 9.22 -6.17
C LEU A 385 -3.14 8.57 -4.78
N ASP A 386 -3.58 9.25 -3.71
CA ASP A 386 -3.61 8.70 -2.34
C ASP A 386 -4.60 7.53 -2.21
N ALA A 387 -5.67 7.48 -3.01
CA ALA A 387 -6.59 6.36 -3.02
C ALA A 387 -5.90 5.04 -3.46
N ASN A 388 -4.88 5.11 -4.31
CA ASN A 388 -4.06 3.94 -4.68
C ASN A 388 -3.24 3.39 -3.50
N THR A 389 -3.17 4.10 -2.38
CA THR A 389 -2.52 3.63 -1.15
C THR A 389 -3.47 2.89 -0.20
N ARG A 390 -4.78 2.90 -0.50
CA ARG A 390 -5.80 2.25 0.34
C ARG A 390 -6.02 0.81 -0.10
N ALA A 391 -6.49 -0.03 0.82
CA ALA A 391 -7.01 -1.35 0.44
C ALA A 391 -8.21 -1.14 -0.49
N ILE A 392 -8.23 -1.83 -1.63
CA ILE A 392 -9.31 -1.71 -2.62
C ILE A 392 -10.59 -2.26 -1.99
N ASP A 393 -11.58 -1.40 -1.75
CA ASP A 393 -12.93 -1.82 -1.37
C ASP A 393 -13.78 -2.08 -2.62
N SER A 394 -14.49 -3.21 -2.60
CA SER A 394 -15.16 -3.91 -3.70
C SER A 394 -16.49 -3.30 -4.14
N THR A 395 -16.75 -2.01 -3.91
CA THR A 395 -18.03 -1.38 -4.31
C THR A 395 -17.84 -0.33 -5.40
N LEU A 396 -17.04 0.70 -5.16
CA LEU A 396 -16.71 1.69 -6.20
C LEU A 396 -15.70 1.12 -7.21
N GLY A 397 -14.75 0.31 -6.72
CA GLY A 397 -13.80 -0.45 -7.54
C GLY A 397 -14.49 -1.41 -8.51
N ASN A 398 -15.58 -2.05 -8.09
CA ASN A 398 -16.31 -3.02 -8.91
C ASN A 398 -17.18 -2.35 -9.99
N VAL A 399 -17.73 -1.15 -9.74
CA VAL A 399 -18.49 -0.39 -10.75
C VAL A 399 -17.57 0.20 -11.81
N MET A 400 -16.48 0.85 -11.40
CA MET A 400 -15.50 1.41 -12.34
C MET A 400 -14.67 0.31 -13.01
N GLY A 401 -14.43 -0.81 -12.32
CA GLY A 401 -13.84 -2.03 -12.87
C GLY A 401 -14.72 -2.67 -13.93
N GLY A 402 -16.03 -2.81 -13.67
CA GLY A 402 -17.00 -3.33 -14.65
C GLY A 402 -17.20 -2.41 -15.85
N LEU A 403 -17.26 -1.10 -15.63
CA LEU A 403 -17.31 -0.12 -16.72
C LEU A 403 -16.00 -0.10 -17.52
N ARG A 404 -14.84 -0.20 -16.87
CA ARG A 404 -13.55 -0.32 -17.56
C ARG A 404 -13.46 -1.63 -18.33
N ALA A 405 -13.86 -2.75 -17.74
CA ALA A 405 -13.88 -4.05 -18.40
C ALA A 405 -14.80 -4.04 -19.63
N LEU A 406 -15.95 -3.36 -19.56
CA LEU A 406 -16.90 -3.17 -20.66
C LEU A 406 -16.40 -2.18 -21.71
N MET A 407 -15.76 -1.08 -21.31
CA MET A 407 -15.14 -0.13 -22.25
C MET A 407 -13.96 -0.78 -22.98
N VAL A 408 -13.18 -1.61 -22.30
CA VAL A 408 -12.07 -2.32 -22.93
C VAL A 408 -12.59 -3.53 -23.73
N SER A 409 -13.70 -4.20 -23.34
CA SER A 409 -14.27 -5.31 -24.12
C SER A 409 -14.98 -4.82 -25.37
N SER A 410 -15.68 -3.69 -25.30
CA SER A 410 -16.25 -3.02 -26.48
C SER A 410 -15.18 -2.47 -27.42
N LYS A 411 -13.97 -2.16 -26.91
CA LYS A 411 -12.81 -1.79 -27.73
C LYS A 411 -12.05 -3.00 -28.28
N LEU A 412 -11.95 -4.11 -27.54
CA LEU A 412 -11.25 -5.33 -27.96
C LEU A 412 -12.12 -6.31 -28.77
N GLY A 413 -13.45 -6.17 -28.75
CA GLY A 413 -14.38 -6.89 -29.64
C GLY A 413 -14.20 -6.57 -31.13
N GLY A 414 -13.22 -5.72 -31.47
CA GLY A 414 -12.63 -5.59 -32.79
C GLY A 414 -11.11 -5.57 -32.65
N THR A 415 -10.48 -6.71 -32.41
CA THR A 415 -9.02 -6.88 -32.26
C THR A 415 -8.21 -6.52 -33.53
N THR A 416 -8.86 -6.01 -34.58
CA THR A 416 -8.23 -5.41 -35.76
C THR A 416 -8.32 -3.88 -35.82
N LEU A 417 -9.13 -3.22 -34.97
CA LEU A 417 -9.35 -1.76 -35.02
C LEU A 417 -8.71 -0.98 -33.85
N THR A 418 -8.30 -1.65 -32.76
CA THR A 418 -7.64 -1.00 -31.61
C THR A 418 -6.24 -0.46 -31.91
N THR A 419 -5.58 -0.93 -32.97
CA THR A 419 -4.23 -0.48 -33.36
C THR A 419 -4.22 0.97 -33.88
N PHE A 420 -5.35 1.47 -34.41
CA PHE A 420 -5.41 2.84 -34.96
C PHE A 420 -5.43 3.95 -33.89
N GLY A 421 -5.96 3.68 -32.69
CA GLY A 421 -6.05 4.66 -31.61
C GLY A 421 -4.69 5.01 -30.98
N ASP A 422 -3.81 4.01 -30.84
CA ASP A 422 -2.49 4.21 -30.24
C ASP A 422 -1.55 4.98 -31.17
N HIS A 423 -1.73 4.86 -32.48
CA HIS A 423 -0.97 5.61 -33.46
C HIS A 423 -1.20 7.13 -33.41
N ALA A 424 -2.41 7.59 -33.09
CA ALA A 424 -2.69 9.02 -32.94
C ALA A 424 -1.99 9.61 -31.70
N SER A 425 -2.03 8.90 -30.57
CA SER A 425 -1.35 9.29 -29.33
C SER A 425 0.17 9.20 -29.48
N MET A 426 0.69 8.12 -30.07
CA MET A 426 2.10 7.95 -30.39
C MET A 426 2.59 9.01 -31.38
N LYS A 427 1.81 9.35 -32.41
CA LYS A 427 2.13 10.44 -33.34
C LYS A 427 2.16 11.78 -32.63
N LYS A 428 1.23 12.04 -31.71
CA LYS A 428 1.20 13.27 -30.92
C LYS A 428 2.42 13.36 -30.00
N VAL A 429 2.78 12.28 -29.31
CA VAL A 429 3.99 12.20 -28.46
C VAL A 429 5.27 12.31 -29.31
N ALA A 430 5.33 11.64 -30.46
CA ALA A 430 6.45 11.70 -31.39
C ALA A 430 6.65 13.14 -31.89
N ASN A 431 5.57 13.80 -32.35
CA ASN A 431 5.63 15.19 -32.77
C ASN A 431 6.07 16.13 -31.64
N MET A 432 5.62 15.89 -30.39
CA MET A 432 6.11 16.64 -29.23
C MET A 432 7.61 16.42 -29.01
N LEU A 433 8.09 15.19 -29.15
CA LEU A 433 9.51 14.84 -29.02
C LEU A 433 10.36 15.18 -30.26
N GLY A 434 9.78 15.82 -31.28
CA GLY A 434 10.47 16.13 -32.54
C GLY A 434 10.79 14.91 -33.41
N LEU A 435 10.18 13.76 -33.12
CA LEU A 435 10.37 12.50 -33.83
C LEU A 435 9.35 12.33 -34.96
N SER A 436 9.80 11.84 -36.11
CA SER A 436 8.91 11.49 -37.21
C SER A 436 8.18 10.19 -36.89
N TYR A 437 6.87 10.25 -36.72
CA TYR A 437 6.06 9.06 -36.47
C TYR A 437 6.21 8.00 -37.58
N THR A 438 6.19 8.41 -38.84
CA THR A 438 6.25 7.49 -39.99
C THR A 438 7.65 6.95 -40.28
N LYS A 439 8.70 7.72 -39.99
CA LYS A 439 10.09 7.33 -40.27
C LYS A 439 10.83 6.72 -39.08
N SER A 440 10.36 6.96 -37.85
CA SER A 440 11.07 6.55 -36.62
C SER A 440 10.24 5.60 -35.76
N ILE A 441 8.98 5.92 -35.48
CA ILE A 441 8.16 5.13 -34.54
C ILE A 441 7.50 3.93 -35.22
N LEU A 442 6.87 4.14 -36.38
CA LEU A 442 6.15 3.09 -37.10
C LEU A 442 7.06 1.93 -37.55
N PRO A 443 8.27 2.15 -38.09
CA PRO A 443 9.17 1.06 -38.46
C PRO A 443 9.66 0.25 -37.26
N GLU A 444 9.96 0.90 -36.14
CA GLU A 444 10.43 0.23 -34.92
C GLU A 444 9.29 -0.57 -34.26
N TYR A 445 8.08 -0.02 -34.22
CA TYR A 445 6.88 -0.74 -33.79
C TYR A 445 6.63 -2.00 -34.64
N MET A 446 6.73 -1.88 -35.98
CA MET A 446 6.59 -3.03 -36.89
C MET A 446 7.71 -4.06 -36.74
N LYS A 447 8.92 -3.63 -36.37
CA LYS A 447 10.06 -4.51 -36.08
C LYS A 447 9.88 -5.25 -34.75
N GLN A 448 9.39 -4.57 -33.72
CA GLN A 448 9.07 -5.14 -32.41
C GLN A 448 7.94 -6.18 -32.49
N LEU A 449 6.91 -5.94 -33.32
CA LEU A 449 5.85 -6.92 -33.58
C LEU A 449 6.34 -8.18 -34.31
N LYS A 450 7.43 -8.09 -35.06
CA LYS A 450 8.02 -9.21 -35.81
C LYS A 450 9.07 -10.00 -35.03
N GLN A 451 9.61 -9.45 -33.94
CA GLN A 451 10.67 -10.09 -33.16
C GLN A 451 10.15 -10.53 -31.79
N GLY A 452 10.02 -11.85 -31.57
CA GLY A 452 9.67 -12.43 -30.26
C GLY A 452 10.70 -12.19 -29.14
N ALA A 453 11.83 -11.52 -29.44
CA ALA A 453 12.92 -11.23 -28.52
C ALA A 453 12.60 -10.13 -27.49
N THR A 454 11.58 -9.31 -27.71
CA THR A 454 11.21 -8.20 -26.82
C THR A 454 10.34 -8.62 -25.64
N ARG A 455 9.87 -9.88 -25.60
CA ARG A 455 9.08 -10.41 -24.48
C ARG A 455 9.87 -10.38 -23.17
N ASP A 456 11.11 -10.84 -23.21
CA ASP A 456 12.02 -10.87 -22.06
C ASP A 456 12.32 -9.45 -21.57
N GLU A 457 12.49 -8.51 -22.51
CA GLU A 457 12.73 -7.10 -22.21
C GLU A 457 11.48 -6.41 -21.62
N ALA A 458 10.29 -6.67 -22.17
CA ALA A 458 9.02 -6.18 -21.64
C ALA A 458 8.69 -6.75 -20.24
N LEU A 459 9.08 -7.99 -19.96
CA LEU A 459 8.99 -8.61 -18.64
C LEU A 459 9.99 -7.97 -17.65
N ARG A 460 11.24 -7.74 -18.09
CA ARG A 460 12.27 -7.03 -17.30
C ARG A 460 11.90 -5.59 -16.96
N PHE A 461 11.15 -4.92 -17.83
CA PHE A 461 10.59 -3.59 -17.57
C PHE A 461 9.25 -3.62 -16.80
N GLY A 462 8.74 -4.79 -16.38
CA GLY A 462 7.48 -4.93 -15.65
C GLY A 462 6.21 -4.60 -16.46
N LEU A 463 6.36 -4.27 -17.74
CA LEU A 463 5.28 -3.91 -18.67
C LEU A 463 4.43 -5.13 -19.02
N GLY A 464 5.08 -6.27 -19.32
CA GLY A 464 4.40 -7.53 -19.59
C GLY A 464 3.59 -8.04 -18.40
N ILE A 465 4.15 -7.95 -17.19
CA ILE A 465 3.50 -8.43 -15.95
C ILE A 465 2.28 -7.57 -15.62
N THR A 466 2.39 -6.24 -15.75
CA THR A 466 1.27 -5.33 -15.45
C THR A 466 0.07 -5.60 -16.36
N GLU A 467 0.32 -5.86 -17.65
CA GLU A 467 -0.73 -6.20 -18.61
C GLU A 467 -1.29 -7.61 -18.38
N MET A 468 -0.43 -8.61 -18.10
CA MET A 468 -0.85 -9.98 -17.79
C MET A 468 -1.77 -10.03 -16.56
N VAL A 469 -1.39 -9.37 -15.46
CA VAL A 469 -2.24 -9.31 -14.25
C VAL A 469 -3.50 -8.48 -14.49
N GLY A 470 -3.41 -7.44 -15.34
CA GLY A 470 -4.56 -6.67 -15.81
C GLY A 470 -5.56 -7.53 -16.59
N GLY A 471 -5.07 -8.45 -17.42
CA GLY A 471 -5.88 -9.49 -18.08
C GLY A 471 -6.54 -10.42 -17.08
N MET A 472 -5.78 -11.00 -16.15
CA MET A 472 -6.31 -11.98 -15.17
C MET A 472 -7.40 -11.40 -14.25
N SER A 473 -7.13 -10.24 -13.64
CA SER A 473 -8.10 -9.54 -12.78
C SER A 473 -9.38 -9.12 -13.53
N ARG A 474 -9.30 -9.00 -14.86
CA ARG A 474 -10.44 -8.68 -15.72
C ARG A 474 -11.30 -9.88 -16.08
N PHE A 475 -10.78 -11.11 -15.94
CA PHE A 475 -11.44 -12.35 -16.34
C PHE A 475 -11.77 -13.30 -15.19
N GLY A 476 -11.19 -13.12 -14.00
CA GLY A 476 -11.31 -14.04 -12.86
C GLY A 476 -12.36 -13.70 -11.80
N ASP A 477 -12.99 -12.52 -11.84
CA ASP A 477 -13.71 -12.00 -10.67
C ASP A 477 -15.25 -12.20 -10.75
N ALA A 478 -15.66 -13.46 -10.80
CA ALA A 478 -17.05 -13.88 -10.57
C ALA A 478 -17.19 -14.60 -9.22
N ASP A 479 -16.84 -13.92 -8.12
CA ASP A 479 -16.99 -14.47 -6.76
C ASP A 479 -18.43 -14.26 -6.21
N VAL A 480 -18.80 -14.99 -5.15
CA VAL A 480 -20.09 -14.95 -4.44
C VAL A 480 -20.51 -13.53 -4.06
N VAL A 481 -19.54 -12.64 -3.81
CA VAL A 481 -19.73 -11.20 -3.56
C VAL A 481 -20.38 -10.46 -4.73
N SER A 482 -20.11 -10.88 -5.96
CA SER A 482 -20.77 -10.35 -7.16
C SER A 482 -22.25 -10.71 -7.21
N SER A 483 -22.69 -11.78 -6.54
CA SER A 483 -24.10 -12.18 -6.49
C SER A 483 -24.92 -11.45 -5.40
N ALA A 484 -24.26 -10.79 -4.43
CA ALA A 484 -24.92 -10.21 -3.26
C ALA A 484 -25.45 -8.77 -3.47
N THR A 485 -24.93 -8.02 -4.45
CA THR A 485 -25.31 -6.61 -4.68
C THR A 485 -25.73 -6.38 -6.13
N LYS A 486 -26.70 -5.49 -6.40
CA LYS A 486 -27.15 -5.17 -7.76
C LYS A 486 -25.99 -4.70 -8.67
N SER A 487 -25.06 -3.92 -8.11
CA SER A 487 -23.84 -3.46 -8.80
C SER A 487 -22.80 -4.58 -9.00
N GLY A 488 -22.63 -5.48 -8.03
CA GLY A 488 -21.81 -6.68 -8.18
C GLY A 488 -22.33 -7.60 -9.29
N ARG A 489 -23.66 -7.79 -9.37
CA ARG A 489 -24.30 -8.65 -10.39
C ARG A 489 -24.10 -8.06 -11.78
N PHE A 490 -24.16 -6.74 -11.89
CA PHE A 490 -23.84 -6.03 -13.12
C PHE A 490 -22.36 -6.24 -13.51
N ASN A 491 -21.41 -6.00 -12.59
CA ASN A 491 -19.98 -6.20 -12.85
C ASN A 491 -19.66 -7.64 -13.32
N ALA A 492 -20.14 -8.66 -12.60
CA ALA A 492 -19.92 -10.06 -12.98
C ALA A 492 -20.54 -10.41 -14.34
N ARG A 493 -21.75 -9.91 -14.65
CA ARG A 493 -22.36 -10.10 -15.98
C ARG A 493 -21.54 -9.44 -17.08
N MET A 494 -20.99 -8.25 -16.84
CA MET A 494 -20.18 -7.53 -17.83
C MET A 494 -18.80 -8.19 -18.01
N GLN A 495 -18.19 -8.69 -16.94
CA GLN A 495 -16.95 -9.48 -17.02
C GLN A 495 -17.19 -10.82 -17.75
N ALA A 496 -18.27 -11.54 -17.44
CA ALA A 496 -18.63 -12.78 -18.12
C ALA A 496 -18.93 -12.56 -19.62
N PHE A 497 -19.61 -11.47 -19.95
CA PHE A 497 -19.87 -11.07 -21.35
C PHE A 497 -18.55 -10.74 -22.07
N ALA A 498 -17.65 -9.98 -21.44
CA ALA A 498 -16.33 -9.66 -21.97
C ALA A 498 -15.44 -10.90 -22.16
N ALA A 499 -15.46 -11.85 -21.22
CA ALA A 499 -14.71 -13.10 -21.30
C ALA A 499 -15.25 -14.01 -22.42
N THR A 500 -16.57 -14.07 -22.60
CA THR A 500 -17.23 -14.89 -23.62
C THR A 500 -16.98 -14.33 -25.03
N THR A 501 -17.06 -13.01 -25.21
CA THR A 501 -16.78 -12.37 -26.50
C THR A 501 -15.33 -12.54 -26.93
N MET A 502 -14.37 -12.46 -26.00
CA MET A 502 -12.94 -12.67 -26.31
C MET A 502 -12.60 -14.14 -26.59
N LYS A 503 -13.17 -15.11 -25.85
CA LYS A 503 -13.00 -16.54 -26.15
C LYS A 503 -13.52 -16.95 -27.53
N LEU A 504 -14.51 -16.22 -28.05
CA LEU A 504 -15.07 -16.41 -29.39
C LEU A 504 -14.29 -15.66 -30.48
N SER A 505 -13.49 -14.64 -30.13
CA SER A 505 -12.75 -13.82 -31.09
C SER A 505 -11.29 -14.25 -31.34
N GLY A 506 -10.78 -15.24 -30.61
CA GLY A 506 -9.42 -15.79 -30.79
C GLY A 506 -8.35 -15.06 -29.98
#